data_AF-F0H8C7-F1
#
_entry.id   AF-F0H8C7-F1
#
_cell.length_a   1.000
_cell.length_b   1.000
_cell.length_c   1.000
_cell.angle_alpha   90.00
_cell.angle_beta   90.00
_cell.angle_gamma   90.00
#
_symmetry.space_group_name_H-M   'P 1'
#
loop_
_entity.id
_entity.type
_entity.pdbx_description
1 polymer ?
#
loop_
_entity_poly.entity_id
_entity_poly.type
_entity_poly.pdbx_seq_one_letter_code
_entity_poly.pdbx_strand_id
1 'polypeptide(L)'
;MQIKQPLLPRREFKKNDYLVDSAYYSQTLLQSKTYRLDIYKSGNRYQSKIGDEGLPPVDYLVLVTTDHNQRIIDHLVCYYDVHMLYESDERYFKINKNRNIVLTDFYVDEFKITFKGKRFYRINNKGKFIFIRKEKSL
;
A
#
# COMPACT_ATOMS: atom_id res chain seq x y z
N MET A 1 -5.46 -36.29 0.40
CA MET A 1 -6.09 -35.26 1.25
C MET A 1 -5.63 -33.89 0.76
N GLN A 2 -6.51 -33.10 0.15
CA GLN A 2 -6.23 -31.70 -0.21
C GLN A 2 -6.67 -30.81 0.96
N ILE A 3 -5.72 -30.14 1.60
CA ILE A 3 -6.00 -29.14 2.63
C ILE A 3 -6.50 -27.89 1.89
N LYS A 4 -7.82 -27.67 1.87
CA LYS A 4 -8.41 -26.39 1.47
C LYS A 4 -7.91 -25.33 2.46
N GLN A 5 -7.12 -24.40 1.97
CA GLN A 5 -6.82 -23.18 2.72
C GLN A 5 -8.14 -22.45 3.04
N PRO A 6 -8.31 -21.89 4.25
CA PRO A 6 -9.50 -21.13 4.57
C PRO A 6 -9.55 -19.91 3.65
N LEU A 7 -10.57 -19.90 2.77
CA LEU A 7 -10.96 -18.73 2.01
C LEU A 7 -11.15 -17.59 3.02
N LEU A 8 -10.30 -16.57 2.92
CA LEU A 8 -10.48 -15.32 3.65
C LEU A 8 -11.94 -14.87 3.48
N PRO A 9 -12.58 -14.33 4.53
CA PRO A 9 -13.97 -13.90 4.43
C PRO A 9 -14.10 -12.95 3.24
N ARG A 10 -15.03 -13.29 2.33
CA ARG A 10 -15.46 -12.41 1.24
C ARG A 10 -15.80 -11.05 1.86
N ARG A 11 -14.90 -10.08 1.70
CA ARG A 11 -15.21 -8.68 2.03
C ARG A 11 -16.34 -8.24 1.12
N GLU A 12 -17.35 -7.62 1.72
CA GLU A 12 -18.40 -6.93 0.98
C GLU A 12 -17.75 -5.98 -0.03
N PHE A 13 -18.08 -6.20 -1.31
CA PHE A 13 -17.58 -5.42 -2.43
C PHE A 13 -18.06 -3.98 -2.32
N LYS A 14 -17.12 -3.03 -2.26
CA LYS A 14 -17.41 -1.60 -2.48
C LYS A 14 -17.15 -1.27 -3.96
N LYS A 15 -17.95 -0.35 -4.48
CA LYS A 15 -18.34 -0.14 -5.89
C LYS A 15 -17.22 0.14 -6.94
N ASN A 16 -15.94 0.11 -6.61
CA ASN A 16 -14.88 0.43 -7.58
C ASN A 16 -13.78 -0.66 -7.54
N ASP A 17 -13.82 -1.58 -8.49
CA ASP A 17 -12.69 -2.46 -8.78
C ASP A 17 -11.57 -1.65 -9.44
N TYR A 18 -10.31 -1.98 -9.12
CA TYR A 18 -9.13 -1.27 -9.60
C TYR A 18 -8.27 -2.17 -10.48
N LEU A 19 -7.63 -1.59 -11.52
CA LEU A 19 -6.62 -2.31 -12.29
C LEU A 19 -5.27 -2.25 -11.57
N VAL A 20 -4.91 -3.37 -10.94
CA VAL A 20 -3.68 -3.53 -10.16
C VAL A 20 -2.72 -4.44 -10.90
N ASP A 21 -1.53 -3.93 -11.23
CA ASP A 21 -0.45 -4.74 -11.82
C ASP A 21 0.32 -5.52 -10.74
N SER A 22 1.25 -6.38 -11.15
CA SER A 22 2.19 -7.03 -10.24
C SER A 22 3.15 -6.00 -9.61
N ALA A 23 3.62 -6.29 -8.40
CA ALA A 23 4.65 -5.52 -7.74
C ALA A 23 6.03 -6.12 -8.01
N TYR A 24 6.99 -5.28 -8.39
CA TYR A 24 8.36 -5.65 -8.71
C TYR A 24 9.32 -5.08 -7.65
N TYR A 25 10.34 -5.87 -7.29
CA TYR A 25 11.34 -5.45 -6.33
C TYR A 25 12.03 -4.16 -6.82
N SER A 26 12.15 -3.19 -5.93
CA SER A 26 12.83 -1.93 -6.23
C SER A 26 14.11 -1.81 -5.40
N GLN A 27 13.99 -1.82 -4.06
CA GLN A 27 15.16 -1.60 -3.20
C GLN A 27 15.00 -2.21 -1.81
N THR A 28 16.11 -2.62 -1.20
CA THR A 28 16.20 -2.90 0.24
C THR A 28 16.39 -1.59 1.01
N LEU A 29 15.45 -1.26 1.91
CA LEU A 29 15.52 -0.04 2.72
C LEU A 29 16.27 -0.25 4.04
N LEU A 30 16.16 -1.45 4.62
CA LEU A 30 16.75 -1.77 5.91
C LEU A 30 17.00 -3.27 6.01
N GLN A 31 18.13 -3.64 6.61
CA GLN A 31 18.35 -5.00 7.08
C GLN A 31 18.58 -4.99 8.59
N SER A 32 17.80 -5.79 9.30
CA SER A 32 17.92 -6.01 10.74
C SER A 32 18.36 -7.43 11.03
N LYS A 33 18.61 -7.76 12.30
CA LYS A 33 18.96 -9.12 12.73
C LYS A 33 17.84 -10.14 12.47
N THR A 34 16.58 -9.70 12.44
CA THR A 34 15.40 -10.58 12.41
C THR A 34 14.63 -10.52 11.09
N TYR A 35 14.74 -9.41 10.35
CA TYR A 35 14.05 -9.23 9.07
C TYR A 35 14.78 -8.25 8.16
N ARG A 36 14.55 -8.39 6.86
CA ARG A 36 14.87 -7.39 5.83
C ARG A 36 13.60 -6.64 5.46
N LEU A 37 13.71 -5.34 5.20
CA LEU A 37 12.63 -4.48 4.72
C LEU A 37 12.95 -4.05 3.29
N ASP A 38 12.08 -4.43 2.38
CA ASP A 38 12.17 -4.16 0.96
C ASP A 38 10.99 -3.27 0.54
N ILE A 39 11.20 -2.47 -0.51
CA ILE A 39 10.14 -1.74 -1.19
C ILE A 39 9.96 -2.30 -2.60
N TYR A 40 8.71 -2.52 -2.99
CA TYR A 40 8.30 -2.96 -4.31
C TYR A 40 7.43 -1.89 -4.94
N LYS A 41 7.49 -1.77 -6.26
CA LYS A 41 6.72 -0.82 -7.07
C LYS A 41 5.80 -1.56 -8.01
N SER A 42 4.59 -1.04 -8.22
CA SER A 42 3.69 -1.51 -9.28
C SER A 42 4.38 -1.48 -10.64
N GLY A 43 4.07 -2.46 -11.48
CA GLY A 43 4.37 -2.40 -12.90
C GLY A 43 3.52 -1.35 -13.62
N ASN A 44 3.61 -1.35 -14.94
CA ASN A 44 2.97 -0.37 -15.81
C ASN A 44 1.96 -0.96 -16.80
N ARG A 45 1.51 -2.22 -16.60
CA ARG A 45 0.63 -2.94 -17.53
C ARG A 45 -0.62 -2.16 -17.93
N TYR A 46 -1.16 -1.35 -17.02
CA TYR A 46 -2.41 -0.62 -17.22
C TYR A 46 -2.23 0.89 -17.37
N GLN A 47 -1.01 1.38 -17.65
CA GLN A 47 -0.80 2.83 -17.87
C GLN A 47 -1.62 3.39 -19.04
N SER A 48 -1.91 2.59 -20.06
CA SER A 48 -2.77 2.98 -21.18
C SER A 48 -4.26 3.11 -20.80
N LYS A 49 -4.64 2.80 -19.56
CA LYS A 49 -6.01 2.88 -19.04
C LYS A 49 -6.25 4.10 -18.14
N ILE A 50 -5.23 4.94 -17.96
CA ILE A 50 -5.38 6.21 -17.24
C ILE A 50 -6.37 7.08 -18.00
N GLY A 51 -7.45 7.51 -17.32
CA GLY A 51 -8.53 8.30 -17.94
C GLY A 51 -9.66 7.47 -18.56
N ASP A 52 -9.66 6.13 -18.46
CA ASP A 52 -10.82 5.32 -18.86
C ASP A 52 -11.91 5.32 -17.75
N GLU A 53 -13.17 5.54 -18.12
CA GLU A 53 -14.31 5.72 -17.19
C GLU A 53 -14.73 4.46 -16.39
N GLY A 54 -14.24 3.27 -16.76
CA GLY A 54 -14.75 2.00 -16.23
C GLY A 54 -13.97 1.41 -15.06
N LEU A 55 -12.64 1.38 -15.14
CA LEU A 55 -11.77 0.71 -14.17
C LEU A 55 -10.44 1.49 -14.06
N PRO A 56 -10.26 2.32 -13.03
CA PRO A 56 -9.07 3.15 -12.93
C PRO A 56 -7.84 2.29 -12.59
N PRO A 57 -6.70 2.51 -13.26
CA PRO A 57 -5.43 1.89 -12.88
C PRO A 57 -4.88 2.51 -11.60
N VAL A 58 -4.12 1.70 -10.87
CA VAL A 58 -3.52 2.12 -9.60
C VAL A 58 -2.02 1.93 -9.63
N ASP A 59 -1.30 3.04 -9.47
CA ASP A 59 0.11 2.99 -9.11
C ASP A 59 0.23 2.80 -7.61
N TYR A 60 1.14 1.94 -7.16
CA TYR A 60 1.33 1.71 -5.73
C TYR A 60 2.75 1.31 -5.37
N LEU A 61 3.13 1.59 -4.12
CA LEU A 61 4.32 1.05 -3.50
C LEU A 61 3.93 0.21 -2.30
N VAL A 62 4.61 -0.92 -2.12
CA VAL A 62 4.41 -1.81 -0.98
C VAL A 62 5.73 -2.03 -0.26
N LEU A 63 5.70 -1.82 1.06
CA LEU A 63 6.76 -2.23 1.96
C LEU A 63 6.53 -3.69 2.32
N VAL A 64 7.57 -4.51 2.23
CA VAL A 64 7.51 -5.95 2.54
C VAL A 64 8.63 -6.28 3.50
N THR A 65 8.30 -6.96 4.59
CA THR A 65 9.29 -7.53 5.49
C THR A 65 9.46 -9.01 5.20
N THR A 66 10.71 -9.47 5.13
CA THR A 66 11.06 -10.87 4.90
C THR A 66 11.98 -11.41 5.98
N ASP A 67 11.88 -12.71 6.27
CA ASP A 67 12.81 -13.40 7.16
C ASP A 67 14.13 -13.77 6.44
N HIS A 68 15.03 -14.45 7.15
CA HIS A 68 16.32 -14.90 6.62
C HIS A 68 16.19 -15.92 5.48
N ASN A 69 15.05 -16.59 5.36
CA ASN A 69 14.73 -17.52 4.27
C ASN A 69 13.95 -16.82 3.14
N GLN A 70 13.91 -15.49 3.13
CA GLN A 70 13.17 -14.66 2.18
C GLN A 70 11.65 -14.89 2.22
N ARG A 71 11.12 -15.47 3.30
CA ARG A 71 9.67 -15.65 3.45
C ARG A 71 9.04 -14.36 3.92
N ILE A 72 7.93 -13.98 3.29
CA ILE A 72 7.18 -12.77 3.67
C ILE A 72 6.68 -12.93 5.12
N ILE A 73 7.10 -12.00 5.97
CA ILE A 73 6.59 -11.85 7.32
C ILE A 73 5.31 -11.02 7.28
N ASP A 74 5.36 -9.85 6.63
CA ASP A 74 4.27 -8.89 6.58
C ASP A 74 4.42 -7.91 5.41
N HIS A 75 3.38 -7.15 5.11
CA HIS A 75 3.42 -6.11 4.08
C HIS A 75 2.51 -4.92 4.40
N LEU A 76 2.83 -3.77 3.81
CA LEU A 76 2.04 -2.55 3.93
C LEU A 76 2.07 -1.74 2.63
N VAL A 77 0.91 -1.56 1.99
CA VAL A 77 0.75 -0.62 0.87
C VAL A 77 0.93 0.81 1.40
N CYS A 78 2.10 1.38 1.14
CA CYS A 78 2.53 2.64 1.71
C CYS A 78 2.23 3.82 0.80
N TYR A 79 2.14 3.61 -0.50
CA TYR A 79 1.74 4.63 -1.46
C TYR A 79 0.69 4.04 -2.39
N TYR A 80 -0.26 4.87 -2.80
CA TYR A 80 -0.99 4.64 -4.03
C TYR A 80 -1.45 5.94 -4.65
N ASP A 81 -1.74 5.85 -5.94
CA ASP A 81 -2.43 6.85 -6.73
C ASP A 81 -3.45 6.13 -7.62
N VAL A 82 -4.73 6.42 -7.40
CA VAL A 82 -5.85 5.86 -8.16
C VAL A 82 -6.21 6.86 -9.25
N HIS A 83 -5.90 6.51 -10.50
CA HIS A 83 -6.08 7.41 -11.64
C HIS A 83 -7.52 7.34 -12.18
N MET A 84 -8.47 8.03 -11.54
CA MET A 84 -9.83 8.19 -12.07
C MET A 84 -9.88 9.38 -13.04
N LEU A 85 -10.99 9.53 -13.78
CA LEU A 85 -11.08 10.48 -14.89
C LEU A 85 -10.91 11.95 -14.46
N TYR A 86 -11.54 12.35 -13.35
CA TYR A 86 -11.55 13.73 -12.85
C TYR A 86 -11.15 13.85 -11.37
N GLU A 87 -10.81 12.72 -10.77
CA GLU A 87 -10.53 12.62 -9.35
C GLU A 87 -9.45 11.55 -9.10
N SER A 88 -8.79 11.63 -7.96
CA SER A 88 -7.86 10.62 -7.49
C SER A 88 -8.01 10.39 -6.00
N ASP A 89 -7.92 9.12 -5.60
CA ASP A 89 -7.63 8.77 -4.22
C ASP A 89 -6.12 8.57 -4.12
N GLU A 90 -5.47 9.37 -3.27
CA GLU A 90 -4.01 9.39 -3.14
C GLU A 90 -3.56 9.04 -1.73
N ARG A 91 -2.44 8.32 -1.64
CA ARG A 91 -1.73 8.08 -0.38
C ARG A 91 -0.25 8.33 -0.55
N TYR A 92 0.29 9.16 0.33
CA TYR A 92 1.73 9.37 0.49
C TYR A 92 2.24 8.73 1.78
N PHE A 93 3.53 8.42 1.80
CA PHE A 93 4.19 7.93 3.02
C PHE A 93 5.50 8.61 3.33
N LYS A 94 5.84 8.56 4.62
CA LYS A 94 7.18 8.83 5.14
C LYS A 94 7.57 7.66 6.03
N ILE A 95 8.79 7.16 5.87
CA ILE A 95 9.42 6.24 6.80
C ILE A 95 10.71 6.87 7.33
N ASN A 96 10.93 6.80 8.63
CA ASN A 96 12.15 7.32 9.25
C ASN A 96 13.11 6.20 9.68
N LYS A 97 14.33 6.57 10.09
CA LYS A 97 15.36 5.63 10.56
C LYS A 97 14.89 4.77 11.75
N ASN A 98 13.93 5.26 12.53
CA ASN A 98 13.35 4.55 13.68
C ASN A 98 12.20 3.61 13.29
N ARG A 99 12.00 3.33 11.99
CA ARG A 99 10.97 2.42 11.46
C ARG A 99 9.55 2.87 11.79
N ASN A 100 9.36 4.16 12.05
CA ASN A 100 8.05 4.77 12.15
C ASN A 100 7.61 5.16 10.75
N ILE A 101 6.39 4.78 10.41
CA ILE A 101 5.77 5.02 9.10
C ILE A 101 4.55 5.91 9.33
N VAL A 102 4.44 6.94 8.52
CA VAL A 102 3.25 7.80 8.48
C VAL A 102 2.67 7.68 7.08
N LEU A 103 1.41 7.23 7.00
CA LEU A 103 0.61 7.25 5.79
C LEU A 103 -0.31 8.46 5.85
N THR A 104 -0.40 9.22 4.77
CA THR A 104 -1.23 10.42 4.65
C THR A 104 -2.13 10.25 3.45
N ASP A 105 -3.44 10.28 3.68
CA ASP A 105 -4.45 10.03 2.65
C ASP A 105 -5.06 11.36 2.19
N PHE A 106 -5.25 11.50 0.88
CA PHE A 106 -5.89 12.62 0.23
C PHE A 106 -6.93 12.12 -0.78
N TYR A 107 -7.85 13.00 -1.10
CA TYR A 107 -8.71 12.89 -2.27
C TYR A 107 -8.54 14.17 -3.06
N VAL A 108 -8.28 14.04 -4.35
CA VAL A 108 -8.10 15.16 -5.27
C VAL A 108 -9.24 15.12 -6.26
N ASP A 109 -9.85 16.27 -6.52
CA ASP A 109 -10.75 16.49 -7.64
C ASP A 109 -10.21 17.67 -8.47
N GLU A 110 -10.88 18.00 -9.58
CA GLU A 110 -10.47 19.09 -10.47
C GLU A 110 -10.29 20.46 -9.77
N PHE A 111 -10.93 20.67 -8.63
CA PHE A 111 -11.00 21.96 -7.97
C PHE A 111 -10.17 22.04 -6.69
N LYS A 112 -9.97 20.91 -5.99
CA LYS A 112 -9.33 20.92 -4.67
C LYS A 112 -8.68 19.61 -4.29
N ILE A 113 -7.75 19.73 -3.35
CA ILE A 113 -7.16 18.62 -2.61
C ILE A 113 -7.77 18.58 -1.21
N THR A 114 -8.37 17.45 -0.85
CA THR A 114 -8.98 17.21 0.45
C THR A 114 -8.13 16.24 1.27
N PHE A 115 -7.58 16.71 2.38
CA PHE A 115 -6.92 15.84 3.36
C PHE A 115 -7.94 14.89 4.01
N LYS A 116 -7.68 13.58 4.01
CA LYS A 116 -8.57 12.54 4.57
C LYS A 116 -8.08 11.98 5.91
N GLY A 117 -6.82 12.21 6.26
CA GLY A 117 -6.26 11.78 7.53
C GLY A 117 -4.84 11.23 7.45
N LYS A 118 -4.31 10.84 8.61
CA LYS A 118 -3.04 10.13 8.75
C LYS A 118 -3.20 8.84 9.50
N ARG A 119 -2.39 7.84 9.16
CA ARG A 119 -2.21 6.62 9.95
C ARG A 119 -0.75 6.41 10.27
N PHE A 120 -0.51 6.06 11.52
CA PHE A 120 0.83 5.89 12.06
C PHE A 120 1.06 4.41 12.30
N TYR A 121 2.18 3.90 11.80
CA TYR A 121 2.62 2.53 11.98
C TYR A 121 4.04 2.50 12.51
N ARG A 122 4.41 1.38 13.14
CA ARG A 122 5.81 1.05 13.45
C ARG A 122 6.09 -0.39 13.06
N ILE A 123 7.27 -0.65 12.51
CA ILE A 123 7.74 -2.04 12.33
C ILE A 123 8.32 -2.53 13.65
N ASN A 124 7.77 -3.61 14.20
CA ASN A 124 8.29 -4.20 15.44
C ASN A 124 9.54 -5.06 15.19
N ASN A 125 10.15 -5.57 16.26
CA ASN A 125 11.38 -6.39 16.16
C ASN A 125 11.17 -7.74 15.47
N LYS A 126 9.92 -8.17 15.24
CA LYS A 126 9.57 -9.37 14.48
C LYS A 126 9.23 -9.06 13.01
N GLY A 127 9.42 -7.82 12.55
CA GLY A 127 9.12 -7.42 11.18
C GLY A 127 7.64 -7.16 10.90
N LYS A 128 6.75 -7.13 11.91
CA LYS A 128 5.32 -6.85 11.71
C LYS A 128 5.03 -5.35 11.67
N PHE A 129 4.14 -4.91 10.80
CA PHE A 129 3.65 -3.53 10.74
C PHE A 129 2.55 -3.34 11.78
N ILE A 130 2.86 -2.64 12.86
CA ILE A 130 1.93 -2.41 13.97
C ILE A 130 1.26 -1.05 13.80
N PHE A 131 -0.06 -1.04 13.70
CA PHE A 131 -0.85 0.18 13.73
C PHE A 131 -0.77 0.83 15.11
N ILE A 132 -0.51 2.13 15.15
CA ILE A 132 -0.37 2.91 16.39
C ILE A 132 -1.59 3.78 16.62
N ARG A 133 -1.94 4.63 15.65
CA ARG A 133 -3.08 5.54 15.75
C ARG A 133 -3.51 6.07 14.38
N LYS A 134 -4.71 6.66 14.34
CA LYS A 134 -5.23 7.41 13.19
C LYS A 134 -5.55 8.83 13.63
N GLU A 135 -5.23 9.78 12.77
CA GLU A 135 -5.69 11.16 12.80
C GLU A 135 -6.70 11.31 11.66
N LYS A 136 -7.92 11.76 11.94
CA LYS A 136 -8.93 12.02 10.91
C LYS A 136 -8.91 13.50 10.55
N SER A 137 -9.35 13.84 9.34
CA SER A 137 -9.75 15.22 9.08
C SER A 137 -10.90 15.59 10.04
N LEU A 138 -10.91 16.85 10.49
CA LEU A 138 -12.03 17.43 11.21
C LEU A 138 -13.29 17.45 10.33
#